data_AF-A0A2H0JAV8-F1
#
_entry.id   AF-A0A2H0JAV8-F1
#
_cell.length_a   1.000
_cell.length_b   1.000
_cell.length_c   1.000
_cell.angle_alpha   90.00
_cell.angle_beta   90.00
_cell.angle_gamma   90.00
#
_symmetry.space_group_name_H-M   'P 1'
#
loop_
_entity.id
_entity.type
_entity.pdbx_description
1 polymer ?
#
loop_
_entity_poly.entity_id
_entity_poly.type
_entity_poly.pdbx_seq_one_letter_code
_entity_poly.pdbx_strand_id
1 'polypeptide(L)'
;MPRVFLSQAALDDLLRPGEFLASSDDPLAGDLLDFILDALEVLTHQPAIGRLVEGGLRELIISRRRSGYLARYEIDEPHDLVLVARIRHQREAGYLEGEL
;
A
#
# COMPACT_ATOMS: atom_id res chain seq x y z
N MET A 1 5.40 5.48 -18.51
CA MET A 1 4.39 5.14 -17.48
C MET A 1 5.13 4.18 -16.59
N PRO A 2 5.45 4.59 -15.36
CA PRO A 2 6.34 3.79 -14.55
C PRO A 2 5.74 2.43 -14.26
N ARG A 3 6.60 1.41 -14.24
CA ARG A 3 6.19 0.06 -13.85
C ARG A 3 6.13 0.00 -12.33
N VAL A 4 5.05 -0.55 -11.80
CA VAL A 4 4.88 -0.75 -10.36
C VAL A 4 5.41 -2.13 -9.98
N PHE A 5 6.34 -2.17 -9.03
CA PHE A 5 6.90 -3.40 -8.46
C PHE A 5 6.56 -3.49 -6.99
N LEU A 6 6.25 -4.69 -6.52
CA LEU A 6 6.10 -4.98 -5.10
C LEU A 6 7.40 -5.59 -4.59
N SER A 7 7.90 -5.06 -3.48
CA SER A 7 8.97 -5.74 -2.73
C SER A 7 8.46 -7.07 -2.17
N GLN A 8 9.37 -7.98 -1.81
CA GLN A 8 8.99 -9.21 -1.10
C GLN A 8 8.23 -8.89 0.19
N ALA A 9 8.65 -7.84 0.90
CA ALA A 9 7.99 -7.41 2.14
C ALA A 9 6.56 -6.91 1.89
N ALA A 10 6.31 -6.17 0.81
CA ALA A 10 4.97 -5.74 0.43
C ALA A 10 4.09 -6.94 0.03
N LEU A 11 4.67 -7.93 -0.65
CA LEU A 11 3.97 -9.17 -0.97
C LEU A 11 3.64 -9.97 0.31
N ASP A 12 4.57 -10.09 1.24
CA ASP A 12 4.35 -10.75 2.53
C ASP A 12 3.28 -10.02 3.37
N ASP A 13 3.26 -8.68 3.31
CA ASP A 13 2.23 -7.87 3.97
C ASP A 13 0.83 -8.16 3.39
N LEU A 14 0.71 -8.35 2.07
CA LEU A 14 -0.53 -8.73 1.39
C LEU A 14 -0.94 -10.19 1.64
N LEU A 15 0.04 -11.09 1.67
CA LEU A 15 -0.12 -12.53 1.79
C LEU A 15 -0.13 -13.01 3.25
N ARG A 16 -0.21 -12.11 4.25
CA ARG A 16 -0.50 -12.47 5.65
C ARG A 16 -2.03 -12.56 5.83
N PRO A 17 -2.70 -13.67 5.49
CA PRO A 17 -4.15 -13.72 5.42
C PRO A 17 -4.73 -14.16 6.78
N GLY A 18 -3.91 -14.28 7.84
CA GLY A 18 -4.29 -14.90 9.10
C GLY A 18 -4.91 -13.95 10.14
N GLU A 19 -4.39 -12.73 10.26
CA GLU A 19 -4.83 -11.81 11.33
C GLU A 19 -5.91 -10.83 10.87
N PHE A 20 -5.92 -10.48 9.57
CA PHE A 20 -6.79 -9.44 9.05
C PHE A 20 -8.20 -9.94 8.66
N LEU A 21 -8.27 -11.12 8.04
CA LEU A 21 -9.53 -11.72 7.61
C LEU A 21 -10.34 -12.27 8.80
N ALA A 22 -9.65 -12.84 9.79
CA ALA A 22 -10.28 -13.41 10.99
C ALA A 22 -10.94 -12.37 11.91
N SER A 23 -10.50 -11.09 11.87
CA SER A 23 -11.05 -10.03 12.71
C SER A 23 -12.17 -9.21 12.05
N SER A 24 -12.42 -9.39 10.74
CA SER A 24 -13.27 -8.48 9.97
C SER A 24 -14.68 -8.99 9.67
N ASP A 25 -14.97 -10.29 9.85
CA ASP A 25 -16.25 -10.91 9.44
C ASP A 25 -16.62 -10.52 7.99
N ASP A 26 -15.61 -10.26 7.14
CA ASP A 26 -15.76 -9.64 5.83
C ASP A 26 -15.86 -10.74 4.75
N PRO A 27 -17.05 -10.94 4.16
CA PRO A 27 -17.26 -11.95 3.12
C PRO A 27 -16.46 -11.67 1.84
N LEU A 28 -15.81 -10.51 1.72
CA LEU A 28 -15.02 -10.07 0.57
C LEU A 28 -13.50 -10.23 0.79
N ALA A 29 -13.10 -11.09 1.71
CA ALA A 29 -11.70 -11.46 1.96
C ALA A 29 -10.91 -11.79 0.67
N GLY A 30 -11.56 -12.43 -0.30
CA GLY A 30 -10.97 -12.74 -1.61
C GLY A 30 -10.74 -11.51 -2.49
N ASP A 31 -11.62 -10.51 -2.41
CA ASP A 31 -11.58 -9.30 -3.25
C ASP A 31 -10.59 -8.25 -2.73
N LEU A 32 -10.02 -8.45 -1.54
CA LEU A 32 -9.12 -7.48 -0.93
C LEU A 32 -7.81 -7.32 -1.72
N LEU A 33 -7.25 -8.44 -2.19
CA LEU A 33 -6.02 -8.41 -2.96
C LEU A 33 -6.21 -7.62 -4.26
N ASP A 34 -7.27 -7.96 -5.01
CA ASP A 34 -7.63 -7.29 -6.25
C ASP A 34 -7.88 -5.79 -6.02
N PHE A 35 -8.61 -5.43 -4.95
CA PHE A 35 -8.84 -4.04 -4.57
C PHE A 35 -7.54 -3.25 -4.32
N ILE A 36 -6.56 -3.85 -3.64
CA ILE A 36 -5.26 -3.18 -3.40
C ILE A 36 -4.46 -3.06 -4.69
N LEU A 37 -4.42 -4.11 -5.51
CA LEU A 37 -3.71 -4.10 -6.80
C LEU A 37 -4.29 -3.05 -7.75
N ASP A 38 -5.61 -2.97 -7.87
CA ASP A 38 -6.31 -1.95 -8.66
C ASP A 38 -5.98 -0.54 -8.15
N ALA A 39 -5.95 -0.34 -6.83
CA ALA A 39 -5.59 0.94 -6.26
C ALA A 39 -4.14 1.34 -6.54
N LEU A 40 -3.22 0.38 -6.62
CA LEU A 40 -1.82 0.64 -6.97
C LEU A 40 -1.62 0.98 -8.46
N GLU A 41 -2.56 0.60 -9.33
CA GLU A 41 -2.49 0.92 -10.76
C GLU A 41 -2.45 2.44 -11.01
N VAL A 42 -3.01 3.25 -10.10
CA VAL A 42 -2.95 4.72 -10.18
C VAL A 42 -1.50 5.23 -10.24
N LEU A 43 -0.54 4.51 -9.63
CA LEU A 43 0.86 4.89 -9.59
C LEU A 43 1.53 4.80 -10.96
N THR A 44 0.98 4.02 -11.90
CA THR A 44 1.46 3.97 -13.30
C THR A 44 1.16 5.26 -14.08
N HIS A 45 0.17 6.03 -13.63
CA HIS A 45 -0.28 7.27 -14.27
C HIS A 45 0.10 8.51 -13.45
N GLN A 46 0.04 8.41 -12.12
CA GLN A 46 0.24 9.51 -11.19
C GLN A 46 1.17 9.09 -10.03
N PRO A 47 2.45 8.78 -10.30
CA PRO A 47 3.37 8.31 -9.27
C PRO A 47 3.62 9.34 -8.17
N ALA A 48 3.37 10.63 -8.40
CA ALA A 48 3.53 11.69 -7.41
C ALA A 48 2.29 11.92 -6.51
N ILE A 49 1.19 11.17 -6.69
CA ILE A 49 -0.08 11.37 -5.96
C ILE A 49 0.04 11.10 -4.45
N GLY A 50 1.01 10.27 -4.05
CA GLY A 50 1.23 9.93 -2.65
C GLY A 50 1.83 11.08 -1.86
N ARG A 51 1.46 11.12 -0.58
CA ARG A 51 2.00 12.09 0.39
C ARG A 51 3.48 11.81 0.61
N LEU A 52 4.34 12.82 0.41
CA LEU A 52 5.77 12.72 0.72
C LEU A 52 5.95 12.55 2.23
N VAL A 53 6.83 11.62 2.61
CA VAL A 53 7.24 11.36 3.99
C VAL A 53 8.77 11.35 4.08
N GLU A 54 9.30 11.05 5.26
CA GLU A 54 10.75 11.03 5.50
C GLU A 54 11.48 10.01 4.61
N GLY A 55 12.76 10.28 4.36
CA GLY A 55 13.61 9.43 3.51
C GLY A 55 13.28 9.48 2.02
N GLY A 56 12.48 10.45 1.55
CA GLY A 56 12.10 10.57 0.13
C GLY A 56 11.02 9.57 -0.30
N LEU A 57 10.45 8.84 0.65
CA LEU A 57 9.37 7.90 0.41
C LEU A 57 8.03 8.62 0.29
N ARG A 58 7.04 7.93 -0.27
CA ARG A 58 5.67 8.40 -0.44
C ARG A 58 4.69 7.40 0.12
N GLU A 59 3.55 7.90 0.56
CA GLU A 59 2.46 7.10 1.08
C GLU A 59 1.21 7.31 0.24
N LEU A 60 0.72 6.23 -0.36
CA LEU A 60 -0.59 6.17 -0.98
C LEU A 60 -1.59 5.64 0.04
N ILE A 61 -2.61 6.44 0.33
CA ILE A 61 -3.74 6.03 1.17
C ILE A 61 -4.79 5.38 0.27
N ILE A 62 -5.11 4.12 0.55
CA ILE A 62 -6.09 3.31 -0.17
C ILE A 62 -7.30 3.13 0.76
N SER A 63 -8.33 3.94 0.57
CA SER A 63 -9.50 3.97 1.46
C SER A 63 -10.57 2.94 1.06
N ARG A 64 -11.06 2.14 2.02
CA ARG A 64 -12.13 1.15 1.84
C ARG A 64 -13.19 1.28 2.92
N ARG A 65 -14.28 2.02 2.65
CA ARG A 65 -15.46 2.25 3.53
C ARG A 65 -15.13 2.52 5.02
N ARG A 66 -14.91 1.47 5.82
CA ARG A 66 -14.69 1.51 7.28
C ARG A 66 -13.22 1.35 7.70
N SER A 67 -12.32 1.11 6.75
CA SER A 67 -10.88 0.99 7.00
C SER A 67 -10.07 1.43 5.79
N GLY A 68 -8.74 1.35 5.87
CA GLY A 68 -7.86 1.75 4.78
C GLY A 68 -6.52 1.03 4.84
N TYR A 69 -5.83 1.02 3.71
CA TYR A 69 -4.46 0.53 3.58
C TYR A 69 -3.55 1.71 3.25
N LEU A 70 -2.29 1.57 3.62
CA LEU A 70 -1.25 2.52 3.32
C LEU A 70 -0.14 1.78 2.58
N ALA A 71 0.10 2.17 1.33
CA ALA A 71 1.21 1.68 0.53
C ALA A 71 2.35 2.70 0.62
N ARG A 72 3.48 2.28 1.18
CA ARG A 72 4.70 3.08 1.20
C ARG A 72 5.56 2.71 0.00
N TYR A 73 5.94 3.69 -0.80
CA TYR A 73 6.64 3.48 -2.06
C TYR A 73 7.68 4.57 -2.33
N GLU A 74 8.58 4.29 -3.26
CA GLU A 74 9.52 5.25 -3.82
C GLU A 74 9.38 5.31 -5.34
N ILE A 75 9.79 6.44 -5.90
CA ILE A 75 9.84 6.64 -7.35
C ILE A 75 11.31 6.59 -7.75
N ASP A 76 11.64 5.65 -8.61
CA ASP A 76 12.94 5.58 -9.28
C ASP A 76 12.77 6.18 -10.68
N GLU A 77 12.87 7.51 -10.74
CA GLU A 77 12.73 8.28 -11.98
C GLU A 77 13.72 7.84 -13.07
N PRO A 78 15.02 7.59 -12.77
CA PRO A 78 15.97 7.11 -13.77
C PRO A 78 15.54 5.82 -14.49
N HIS A 79 14.80 4.93 -13.82
CA HIS A 79 14.38 3.65 -14.39
C HIS A 79 12.91 3.57 -14.81
N ASP A 80 12.13 4.66 -14.65
CA ASP A 80 10.66 4.69 -14.82
C ASP A 80 9.99 3.58 -13.99
N LEU A 81 10.30 3.54 -12.69
CA LEU A 81 9.80 2.51 -11.76
C LEU A 81 9.18 3.15 -10.51
N VAL A 82 8.19 2.45 -9.96
CA VAL A 82 7.65 2.69 -8.63
C VAL A 82 7.81 1.41 -7.83
N LEU A 83 8.59 1.46 -6.74
CA LEU A 83 8.77 0.32 -5.85
C LEU A 83 7.91 0.49 -4.60
N VAL A 84 6.91 -0.37 -4.44
CA VAL A 84 6.11 -0.45 -3.23
C VAL A 84 6.88 -1.29 -2.21
N ALA A 85 7.38 -0.63 -1.17
CA ALA A 85 8.21 -1.23 -0.16
C ALA A 85 7.40 -1.98 0.90
N ARG A 86 6.26 -1.43 1.32
CA ARG A 86 5.39 -1.97 2.39
C ARG A 86 3.93 -1.64 2.11
N ILE A 87 3.04 -2.53 2.55
CA ILE A 87 1.59 -2.29 2.55
C ILE A 87 1.11 -2.55 3.96
N ARG A 88 0.41 -1.61 4.58
CA ARG A 88 -0.04 -1.77 5.97
C ARG A 88 -1.51 -1.44 6.09
N HIS A 89 -2.23 -2.18 6.93
CA HIS A 89 -3.57 -1.78 7.28
C HIS A 89 -3.55 -0.61 8.26
N GLN A 90 -4.42 0.39 8.11
CA GLN A 90 -4.43 1.62 8.94
C GLN A 90 -4.58 1.35 10.45
N ARG A 91 -5.18 0.22 10.85
CA ARG A 91 -5.27 -0.21 12.26
C ARG A 91 -3.96 -0.82 12.80
N GLU A 92 -3.15 -1.42 11.94
CA GLU A 92 -1.82 -1.97 12.27
C GLU A 92 -0.74 -0.90 12.15
N ALA A 93 -0.88 -0.02 11.16
CA ALA A 93 -0.11 1.20 10.99
C ALA A 93 -0.53 2.28 12.00
N GLY A 94 -1.04 1.87 13.18
CA GLY A 94 -1.72 2.70 14.16
C GLY A 94 -1.17 4.10 14.10
N TYR A 95 -2.02 5.07 13.75
CA TYR A 95 -1.66 6.48 13.56
C TYR A 95 -0.97 6.98 14.85
N LEU A 96 0.34 6.74 14.91
CA LEU A 96 1.31 7.46 15.70
C LEU A 96 1.80 8.51 14.73
N GLU A 97 1.26 9.73 14.87
CA GLU A 97 2.06 10.90 14.53
C GLU A 97 3.41 10.74 15.25
N GLY A 98 4.46 10.40 14.50
CA GLY A 98 5.82 10.37 15.03
C GLY A 98 6.40 9.01 15.39
N GLU A 99 6.40 8.06 14.46
CA GLU A 99 7.63 7.25 14.32
C GLU A 99 8.50 7.90 13.23
N LEU A 100 9.22 8.92 13.72
CA LEU A 100 10.39 9.59 13.16
C LEU A 100 11.49 8.55 12.85
#